data_AF-A0A528GW54-F1
#
_entry.id   AF-A0A528GW54-F1
#
_cell.length_a   1.000
_cell.length_b   1.000
_cell.length_c   1.000
_cell.angle_alpha   90.00
_cell.angle_beta   90.00
_cell.angle_gamma   90.00
#
_symmetry.space_group_name_H-M   'P 1'
#
loop_
_entity.id
_entity.type
_entity.pdbx_description
1 polymer ?
#
loop_
_entity_poly.entity_id
_entity_poly.type
_entity_poly.pdbx_seq_one_letter_code
_entity_poly.pdbx_strand_id
1 'polypeptide(L)'
;RAVVLTNADVDHVAGLLSLRERQPFAIYATTQVLATLEANSIFNVLDPALVPRRILPPAEELAICDADGHDTGVTVESFPVPGKIALYLEERSRPDANFSSESGDTVGLRITAAGSRGSVFYIPGCARIDATLRTRLADA
;
A
#
# COMPACT_ATOMS: atom_id res chain seq x y z
N ARG A 1 12.83 -9.71 -2.62
CA ARG A 1 11.76 -9.12 -3.47
C ARG A 1 10.54 -8.83 -2.61
N ALA A 2 9.88 -7.69 -2.83
CA ALA A 2 8.69 -7.30 -2.11
C ALA A 2 7.75 -6.50 -3.03
N VAL A 3 6.47 -6.47 -2.68
CA VAL A 3 5.41 -5.67 -3.29
C VAL A 3 4.86 -4.72 -2.23
N VAL A 4 4.72 -3.45 -2.55
CA VAL A 4 4.10 -2.44 -1.67
C VAL A 4 2.80 -1.98 -2.34
N LEU A 5 1.68 -2.02 -1.61
CA LEU A 5 0.37 -1.60 -2.10
C LEU A 5 -0.02 -0.27 -1.46
N THR A 6 -0.46 0.68 -2.28
CA THR A 6 -0.88 2.02 -1.85
C THR A 6 -2.36 2.10 -1.50
N ASN A 7 -3.19 1.20 -2.04
CA ASN A 7 -4.60 1.04 -1.69
C ASN A 7 -5.08 -0.37 -2.10
N ALA A 8 -6.39 -0.61 -2.05
CA ALA A 8 -7.01 -1.88 -2.41
C ALA A 8 -7.72 -1.87 -3.79
N ASP A 9 -7.50 -0.86 -4.64
CA ASP A 9 -8.15 -0.79 -5.96
C ASP A 9 -7.78 -1.99 -6.84
N VAL A 10 -8.71 -2.42 -7.69
CA VAL A 10 -8.57 -3.63 -8.51
C VAL A 10 -7.33 -3.58 -9.40
N ASP A 11 -7.06 -2.45 -10.01
CA ASP A 11 -5.88 -2.21 -10.86
C ASP A 11 -4.56 -2.22 -10.07
N HIS A 12 -4.58 -1.96 -8.77
CA HIS A 12 -3.42 -2.08 -7.89
C HIS A 12 -3.21 -3.48 -7.30
N VAL A 13 -4.28 -4.27 -7.12
CA VAL A 13 -4.18 -5.60 -6.48
C VAL A 13 -4.27 -6.78 -7.45
N ALA A 14 -4.90 -6.64 -8.62
CA ALA A 14 -5.15 -7.78 -9.53
C ALA A 14 -3.86 -8.45 -10.01
N GLY A 15 -2.78 -7.69 -10.16
CA GLY A 15 -1.47 -8.21 -10.55
C GLY A 15 -0.93 -9.30 -9.61
N LEU A 16 -1.30 -9.28 -8.33
CA LEU A 16 -0.93 -10.30 -7.35
C LEU A 16 -1.32 -11.72 -7.77
N LEU A 17 -2.44 -11.86 -8.48
CA LEU A 17 -2.92 -13.17 -8.94
C LEU A 17 -2.00 -13.80 -9.99
N SER A 18 -1.25 -12.97 -10.72
CA SER A 18 -0.26 -13.41 -11.70
C SER A 18 1.08 -13.81 -11.06
N LEU A 19 1.23 -13.64 -9.74
CA LEU A 19 2.44 -13.96 -8.98
C LEU A 19 2.29 -15.24 -8.13
N ARG A 20 1.26 -16.05 -8.38
CA ARG A 20 0.85 -17.21 -7.55
C ARG A 20 1.70 -18.46 -7.72
N GLU A 21 2.61 -18.47 -8.67
CA GLU A 21 3.45 -19.62 -9.05
C GLU A 21 4.60 -19.87 -8.04
N ARG A 22 4.28 -19.84 -6.74
CA ARG A 22 5.15 -20.19 -5.59
C ARG A 22 6.49 -19.45 -5.52
N GLN A 23 6.60 -18.29 -6.15
CA GLN A 23 7.75 -17.41 -6.02
C GLN A 23 7.70 -16.70 -4.65
N PRO A 24 8.73 -16.78 -3.80
CA PRO A 24 8.74 -16.03 -2.54
C PRO A 24 8.89 -14.52 -2.76
N PHE A 25 8.07 -13.72 -2.08
CA PHE A 25 8.16 -12.26 -1.94
C PHE A 25 7.31 -11.79 -0.75
N ALA A 26 7.59 -10.62 -0.18
CA ALA A 26 6.73 -10.05 0.87
C ALA A 26 5.71 -9.06 0.29
N ILE A 27 4.52 -8.98 0.88
CA ILE A 27 3.53 -7.93 0.58
C ILE A 27 3.51 -6.95 1.74
N TYR A 28 3.62 -5.66 1.45
CA TYR A 28 3.47 -4.57 2.41
C TYR A 28 2.26 -3.71 2.06
N ALA A 29 1.39 -3.45 3.02
CA ALA A 29 0.27 -2.53 2.86
C ALA A 29 -0.24 -2.06 4.23
N THR A 30 -1.15 -1.08 4.23
CA THR A 30 -1.86 -0.70 5.46
C THR A 30 -2.71 -1.86 6.00
N THR A 31 -3.03 -1.83 7.29
CA THR A 31 -3.86 -2.85 7.94
C THR A 31 -5.18 -3.09 7.21
N GLN A 32 -5.81 -2.02 6.70
CA GLN A 32 -7.08 -2.04 5.97
C GLN A 32 -6.94 -2.77 4.63
N VAL A 33 -5.88 -2.51 3.87
CA VAL A 33 -5.61 -3.19 2.60
C VAL A 33 -5.29 -4.66 2.84
N LEU A 34 -4.47 -4.99 3.85
CA LEU A 34 -4.18 -6.39 4.19
C LEU A 34 -5.43 -7.16 4.63
N ALA A 35 -6.28 -6.55 5.44
CA ALA A 35 -7.56 -7.14 5.83
C ALA A 35 -8.48 -7.37 4.62
N THR A 36 -8.47 -6.44 3.66
CA THR A 36 -9.19 -6.60 2.39
C THR A 36 -8.67 -7.81 1.61
N LEU A 37 -7.36 -7.96 1.46
CA LEU A 37 -6.79 -9.12 0.77
C LEU A 37 -7.15 -10.43 1.46
N GLU A 38 -7.11 -10.47 2.80
CA GLU A 38 -7.46 -11.66 3.58
C GLU A 38 -8.92 -12.06 3.42
N ALA A 39 -9.84 -11.08 3.41
CA ALA A 39 -11.27 -11.32 3.25
C ALA A 39 -11.65 -11.80 1.83
N ASN A 40 -10.81 -11.52 0.83
CA ASN A 40 -11.03 -11.91 -0.56
C ASN A 40 -10.28 -13.20 -0.88
N SER A 41 -10.97 -14.34 -0.78
CA SER A 41 -10.38 -15.68 -0.89
C SER A 41 -9.55 -15.94 -2.15
N ILE A 42 -9.80 -15.20 -3.24
CA ILE A 42 -8.99 -15.28 -4.46
C ILE A 42 -7.51 -14.90 -4.22
N PHE A 43 -7.19 -14.03 -3.27
CA PHE A 43 -5.80 -13.67 -2.94
C PHE A 43 -5.12 -14.67 -1.99
N ASN A 44 -5.88 -15.60 -1.40
CA ASN A 44 -5.34 -16.67 -0.57
C ASN A 44 -4.70 -17.79 -1.41
N VAL A 45 -4.71 -17.65 -2.74
CA VAL A 45 -3.81 -18.41 -3.65
C VAL A 45 -2.34 -18.08 -3.41
N LEU A 46 -2.03 -16.93 -2.81
CA LEU A 46 -0.71 -16.59 -2.33
C LEU A 46 -0.52 -17.20 -0.93
N ASP A 47 0.23 -18.30 -0.87
CA ASP A 47 0.54 -19.03 0.36
C ASP A 47 1.25 -18.11 1.37
N PRO A 48 0.67 -17.84 2.57
CA PRO A 48 1.28 -16.96 3.56
C PRO A 48 2.66 -17.42 4.06
N ALA A 49 3.00 -18.70 3.93
CA ALA A 49 4.32 -19.21 4.28
C ALA A 49 5.40 -18.82 3.25
N LEU A 50 5.01 -18.56 2.00
CA LEU A 50 5.90 -18.11 0.92
C LEU A 50 5.79 -16.60 0.68
N VAL A 51 4.61 -16.04 0.95
CA VAL A 51 4.25 -14.65 0.69
C VAL A 51 3.74 -14.01 1.98
N PRO A 52 4.65 -13.67 2.92
CA PRO A 52 4.25 -13.02 4.16
C PRO A 52 3.67 -11.63 3.86
N ARG A 53 2.53 -11.35 4.50
CA ARG A 53 1.87 -10.05 4.47
C ARG A 53 2.29 -9.25 5.70
N ARG A 54 2.89 -8.09 5.51
CA ARG A 54 3.50 -7.25 6.55
C ARG A 54 2.85 -5.87 6.56
N ILE A 55 2.58 -5.36 7.75
CA ILE A 55 1.98 -4.03 7.91
C ILE A 55 2.99 -2.97 7.48
N LEU A 56 2.54 -2.04 6.66
CA LEU A 56 3.22 -0.77 6.39
C LEU A 56 2.59 0.28 7.32
N PRO A 57 3.26 0.67 8.42
CA PRO A 57 2.72 1.61 9.38
C PRO A 57 2.59 3.02 8.76
N PRO A 58 1.55 3.78 9.15
CA PRO A 58 1.39 5.16 8.71
C PRO A 58 2.42 6.07 9.38
N ALA A 59 3.00 6.98 8.59
CA ALA A 59 3.95 8.02 9.00
C ALA A 59 5.24 7.52 9.69
N GLU A 60 5.62 6.27 9.44
CA GLU A 60 6.85 5.67 9.93
C GLU A 60 7.71 5.18 8.76
N GLU A 61 9.01 5.40 8.84
CA GLU A 61 9.98 4.83 7.90
C GLU A 61 10.18 3.34 8.20
N LEU A 62 10.00 2.50 7.18
CA LEU A 62 10.18 1.07 7.28
C LEU A 62 11.14 0.56 6.21
N ALA A 63 12.16 -0.19 6.63
CA ALA A 63 13.00 -0.95 5.71
C ALA A 63 12.18 -2.08 5.08
N ILE A 64 12.18 -2.13 3.75
CA ILE A 64 11.48 -3.16 3.00
C ILE A 64 12.39 -4.38 2.88
N CYS A 65 11.94 -5.50 3.43
CA CYS A 65 12.62 -6.78 3.37
C CYS A 65 11.88 -7.76 2.46
N ASP A 66 12.58 -8.75 1.93
CA ASP A 66 11.99 -9.86 1.19
C ASP A 66 11.26 -10.87 2.09
N ALA A 67 10.72 -11.95 1.50
CA ALA A 67 9.99 -12.98 2.24
C ALA A 67 10.79 -13.57 3.41
N ASP A 68 12.10 -13.76 3.22
CA ASP A 68 13.01 -14.36 4.19
C ASP A 68 13.56 -13.33 5.21
N GLY A 69 13.24 -12.06 5.04
CA GLY A 69 13.63 -10.98 5.95
C GLY A 69 14.92 -10.27 5.57
N HIS A 70 15.49 -10.55 4.39
CA HIS A 70 16.66 -9.83 3.90
C HIS A 70 16.28 -8.46 3.37
N ASP A 71 17.09 -7.45 3.69
CA ASP A 71 16.91 -6.07 3.24
C ASP A 71 16.97 -5.98 1.71
N THR A 72 16.04 -5.22 1.12
CA THR A 72 16.02 -4.95 -0.33
C THR A 72 16.82 -3.71 -0.72
N GLY A 73 17.36 -2.97 0.25
CA GLY A 73 18.01 -1.68 0.06
C GLY A 73 17.04 -0.53 -0.17
N VAL A 74 15.76 -0.71 0.20
CA VAL A 74 14.70 0.29 0.01
C VAL A 74 14.01 0.56 1.35
N THR A 75 13.92 1.83 1.71
CA THR A 75 13.11 2.33 2.83
C THR A 75 11.87 3.03 2.29
N VAL A 76 10.73 2.78 2.91
CA VAL A 76 9.46 3.40 2.57
C VAL A 76 8.85 4.05 3.80
N GLU A 77 8.49 5.32 3.70
CA GLU A 77 7.55 5.98 4.62
C GLU A 77 6.19 6.04 3.92
N SER A 78 5.13 5.54 4.57
CA SER A 78 3.75 5.72 4.07
C SER A 78 3.10 6.92 4.74
N PHE A 79 2.23 7.64 4.03
CA PHE A 79 1.45 8.72 4.61
C PHE A 79 0.04 8.75 4.03
N PRO A 80 -0.98 9.05 4.84
CA PRO A 80 -2.34 9.14 4.33
C PRO A 80 -2.44 10.27 3.30
N VAL A 81 -3.20 10.03 2.25
CA VAL A 81 -3.56 11.06 1.26
C VAL A 81 -5.07 11.06 1.07
N PRO A 82 -5.67 12.21 0.71
CA PRO A 82 -7.09 12.24 0.38
C PRO A 82 -7.41 11.23 -0.73
N GLY A 83 -8.22 10.23 -0.43
CA GLY A 83 -8.55 9.14 -1.34
C GLY A 83 -9.99 8.67 -1.17
N LYS A 84 -10.31 7.60 -1.90
CA LYS A 84 -11.59 6.90 -1.78
C LYS A 84 -11.30 5.44 -1.44
N ILE A 85 -12.22 4.79 -0.74
CA ILE A 85 -12.22 3.33 -0.66
C ILE A 85 -12.34 2.70 -2.06
N ALA A 86 -11.82 1.49 -2.23
CA ALA A 86 -11.92 0.78 -3.50
C ALA A 86 -13.38 0.54 -3.90
N LEU A 87 -13.70 0.73 -5.19
CA LEU A 87 -15.07 0.71 -5.72
C LEU A 87 -15.86 -0.56 -5.37
N TYR A 88 -15.20 -1.73 -5.29
CA TYR A 88 -15.87 -3.00 -4.97
C TYR A 88 -16.11 -3.22 -3.48
N LEU A 89 -15.52 -2.38 -2.62
CA LEU A 89 -15.75 -2.36 -1.17
C LEU A 89 -16.81 -1.34 -0.77
N GLU A 90 -17.24 -0.46 -1.68
CA GLU A 90 -18.32 0.48 -1.41
C GLU A 90 -19.60 -0.29 -1.08
N GLU A 91 -20.16 -0.01 0.10
CA GLU A 91 -21.45 -0.56 0.49
C GLU A 91 -22.54 0.00 -0.41
N ARG A 92 -22.91 -0.76 -1.45
CA ARG A 92 -23.98 -0.40 -2.39
C ARG A 92 -25.32 -0.11 -1.72
N SER A 93 -25.52 -0.64 -0.50
CA SER A 93 -26.70 -0.43 0.35
C SER A 93 -26.74 0.95 1.02
N ARG A 94 -25.65 1.73 0.96
CA ARG A 94 -25.48 3.03 1.63
C ARG A 94 -24.96 4.08 0.62
N PRO A 95 -25.78 4.48 -0.36
CA PRO A 95 -25.36 5.39 -1.44
C PRO A 95 -24.96 6.79 -0.93
N ASP A 96 -25.46 7.21 0.23
CA ASP A 96 -25.15 8.51 0.85
C ASP A 96 -23.94 8.46 1.81
N ALA A 97 -23.28 7.30 1.97
CA ALA A 97 -22.10 7.20 2.81
C ALA A 97 -20.94 7.97 2.17
N ASN A 98 -20.29 8.84 2.96
CA ASN A 98 -19.08 9.52 2.52
C ASN A 98 -17.92 8.51 2.53
N PHE A 99 -17.64 7.91 1.37
CA PHE A 99 -16.52 7.00 1.16
C PHE A 99 -15.17 7.71 0.96
N SER A 100 -15.11 9.03 1.20
CA SER A 100 -13.84 9.75 1.28
C SER A 100 -13.07 9.23 2.49
N SER A 101 -11.97 8.55 2.22
CA SER A 101 -11.14 7.94 3.25
C SER A 101 -9.99 8.90 3.59
N GLU A 102 -10.03 9.51 4.76
CA GLU A 102 -8.82 10.06 5.42
C GLU A 102 -8.17 9.00 6.34
N SER A 103 -8.74 7.80 6.37
CA SER A 103 -8.52 6.75 7.38
C SER A 103 -7.47 5.69 7.00
N GLY A 104 -6.65 5.92 5.96
CA GLY A 104 -5.58 5.00 5.56
C GLY A 104 -5.94 3.96 4.49
N ASP A 105 -7.07 4.12 3.79
CA ASP A 105 -7.43 3.27 2.65
C ASP A 105 -6.60 3.60 1.40
N THR A 106 -6.11 4.83 1.29
CA THR A 106 -5.15 5.27 0.27
C THR A 106 -3.98 5.97 0.93
N VAL A 107 -2.76 5.55 0.57
CA VAL A 107 -1.52 6.15 1.04
C VAL A 107 -0.64 6.60 -0.12
N GLY A 108 0.07 7.70 0.10
CA GLY A 108 1.26 8.06 -0.66
C GLY A 108 2.50 7.42 -0.04
N LEU A 109 3.56 7.28 -0.82
CA LEU A 109 4.84 6.73 -0.38
C LEU A 109 5.96 7.74 -0.58
N ARG A 110 6.86 7.84 0.39
CA ARG A 110 8.20 8.38 0.18
C ARG A 110 9.18 7.22 0.15
N ILE A 111 9.89 7.08 -0.96
CA ILE A 111 10.77 5.94 -1.25
C ILE A 111 12.21 6.43 -1.27
N THR A 112 13.06 5.80 -0.47
CA THR A 112 14.49 6.11 -0.38
C THR A 112 15.30 4.84 -0.63
N ALA A 113 16.31 4.94 -1.48
CA ALA A 113 17.27 3.85 -1.70
C ALA A 113 18.43 3.93 -0.70
N ALA A 114 18.97 2.78 -0.29
CA ALA A 114 20.12 2.70 0.61
C ALA A 114 21.31 3.50 0.06
N GLY A 115 21.89 4.37 0.89
CA GLY A 115 22.99 5.26 0.51
C GLY A 115 22.61 6.46 -0.36
N SER A 116 21.32 6.60 -0.74
CA SER A 116 20.83 7.79 -1.43
C SER A 116 20.61 8.95 -0.47
N ARG A 117 20.87 10.17 -0.94
CA ARG A 117 20.46 11.43 -0.27
C ARG A 117 19.11 11.96 -0.76
N GLY A 118 18.60 11.43 -1.87
CA GLY A 118 17.33 11.80 -2.47
C GLY A 118 16.24 10.76 -2.22
N SER A 119 14.99 11.20 -2.30
CA SER A 119 13.78 10.37 -2.18
C SER A 119 12.82 10.61 -3.35
N VAL A 120 11.97 9.64 -3.63
CA VAL A 120 10.86 9.76 -4.59
C VAL A 120 9.54 9.76 -3.84
N PHE A 121 8.67 10.72 -4.13
CA PHE A 121 7.29 10.71 -3.67
C PHE A 121 6.38 10.07 -4.73
N TYR A 122 5.73 8.96 -4.38
CA TYR A 122 4.82 8.22 -5.25
C TYR A 122 3.41 8.26 -4.68
N ILE A 123 2.50 8.95 -5.39
CA ILE A 123 1.12 9.20 -4.95
C ILE A 123 0.18 8.95 -6.14
N PRO A 124 -0.08 7.68 -6.51
CA PRO A 124 -0.84 7.36 -7.72
C PRO A 124 -2.34 7.64 -7.59
N GLY A 125 -2.87 7.59 -6.36
CA GLY A 125 -4.27 7.92 -6.05
C GLY A 125 -4.33 9.09 -5.08
N CYS A 126 -4.86 10.23 -5.53
CA CYS A 126 -5.07 11.41 -4.68
C CYS A 126 -6.25 12.22 -5.19
N ALA A 127 -7.33 12.30 -4.40
CA ALA A 127 -8.54 13.03 -4.76
C ALA A 127 -8.34 14.55 -4.77
N ARG A 128 -7.43 15.07 -3.93
CA ARG A 128 -7.08 16.48 -3.86
C ARG A 128 -5.73 16.68 -3.16
N ILE A 129 -5.02 17.74 -3.54
CA ILE A 129 -3.82 18.19 -2.83
C ILE A 129 -4.24 19.20 -1.76
N ASP A 130 -4.33 18.76 -0.51
CA ASP A 130 -4.60 19.65 0.63
C ASP A 130 -3.32 20.33 1.17
N ALA A 131 -3.49 21.17 2.19
CA ALA A 131 -2.38 21.92 2.79
C ALA A 131 -1.33 21.01 3.44
N THR A 132 -1.76 19.89 4.03
CA THR A 132 -0.87 18.90 4.65
C THR A 132 0.01 18.24 3.60
N LEU A 133 -0.58 17.77 2.50
CA LEU A 133 0.17 17.15 1.41
C LEU A 133 1.09 18.15 0.72
N ARG A 134 0.63 19.39 0.49
CA ARG A 134 1.47 20.45 -0.10
C ARG A 134 2.70 20.74 0.76
N THR A 135 2.53 20.83 2.07
CA THR A 135 3.65 21.05 3.01
C THR A 135 4.65 19.90 2.93
N ARG A 136 4.16 18.66 2.93
CA ARG A 136 5.01 17.46 2.83
C ARG A 136 5.81 17.41 1.51
N LEU A 137 5.22 17.87 0.40
CA LEU A 137 5.84 17.89 -0.91
C LEU A 137 6.72 19.13 -1.17
N ALA A 138 6.77 20.09 -0.25
CA ALA A 138 7.52 21.34 -0.46
C ALA A 138 9.05 21.12 -0.56
N ASP A 139 9.56 20.09 0.10
CA ASP A 139 10.97 19.72 0.12
C ASP A 139 11.26 18.44 -0.71
N ALA A 140 10.34 18.07 -1.60
CA ALA A 140 10.44 16.89 -2.47
C ALA A 140 11.45 17.07 -3.62
#